data_AF-A0A517PU76-F1
#
_entry.id   AF-A0A517PU76-F1
#
_cell.length_a   1.000
_cell.length_b   1.000
_cell.length_c   1.000
_cell.angle_alpha   90.00
_cell.angle_beta   90.00
_cell.angle_gamma   90.00
#
_symmetry.space_group_name_H-M   'P 1'
#
loop_
_entity.id
_entity.type
_entity.pdbx_description
1 polymer ?
#
loop_
_entity_poly.entity_id
_entity_poly.type
_entity_poly.pdbx_seq_one_letter_code
_entity_poly.pdbx_strand_id
1 'polypeptide(L)'
;MNKLSSKHRKLAYVIAIIILLIPVIWLGMPSTGEEGSGGELAQLRVQYELGESTLGDVDPSSASMNFVLLGLRGIATNLLWMDAKDYQERKEWAKLRSTVDSIILLQPHYMKVWDFQGWNLAYNVSAEWDAVEDRYFWVKEGIKFLNEGVARNERFPELDWKIGNLHGQKVGRSDEWKQFRRFYKVDPNTERYDGGPDPEINPERLDNYQVAKEKYLIANEKELKHKQHLQMRMLFRAAPWHAQFDYANAMQREGKFGKERTDAWAQGFKEWTTIFGREEFMTPKGAVVLEWTDDDIKNLAKRDNVSESDKKHWTDRYQSTANYRFWRTRALSESEQQTIDAHKAIYDGEVAFTEGKFDKAQAELEKGMSLYASVLNKYPSLMAEDLAIEEGLKAVLLWRDIHDLKGIPAPESFPLKPLWIKEQGRVPGLQEDLRRDLGIQ
;
A
#
# COMPACT_ATOMS: atom_id res chain seq x y z
N MET A 1 19.41 14.57 -71.28
CA MET A 1 19.07 16.00 -71.08
C MET A 1 17.57 16.12 -70.88
N ASN A 2 17.14 16.58 -69.71
CA ASN A 2 15.74 16.60 -69.29
C ASN A 2 14.96 17.68 -70.10
N LYS A 3 14.01 17.28 -70.95
CA LYS A 3 13.29 18.16 -71.90
C LYS A 3 12.22 19.06 -71.25
N LEU A 4 12.08 19.03 -69.93
CA LEU A 4 11.05 19.78 -69.20
C LEU A 4 11.49 21.21 -68.91
N SER A 5 10.64 22.20 -69.21
CA SER A 5 10.89 23.60 -68.85
C SER A 5 10.90 23.80 -67.32
N SER A 6 11.52 24.88 -66.83
CA SER A 6 11.58 25.19 -65.39
C SER A 6 10.20 25.20 -64.71
N LYS A 7 9.16 25.68 -65.40
CA LYS A 7 7.77 25.67 -64.92
C LYS A 7 7.23 24.24 -64.75
N HIS A 8 7.51 23.34 -65.70
CA HIS A 8 7.07 21.94 -65.63
C HIS A 8 7.77 21.17 -64.50
N ARG A 9 9.05 21.45 -64.21
CA ARG A 9 9.75 20.84 -63.07
C ARG A 9 9.20 21.32 -61.74
N LYS A 10 8.95 22.63 -61.59
CA LYS A 10 8.30 23.19 -60.39
C LYS A 10 6.91 22.60 -60.18
N LEU A 11 6.11 22.47 -61.24
CA LEU A 11 4.80 21.83 -61.17
C LEU A 11 4.90 20.36 -60.77
N ALA A 12 5.85 19.61 -61.33
CA ALA A 12 6.09 18.22 -60.96
C ALA A 12 6.52 18.09 -59.48
N TYR A 13 7.38 18.98 -58.97
CA TYR A 13 7.74 19.00 -57.55
C TYR A 13 6.56 19.34 -56.65
N VAL A 14 5.71 20.30 -57.03
CA VAL A 14 4.50 20.62 -56.25
C VAL A 14 3.54 19.44 -56.22
N ILE A 15 3.32 18.77 -57.36
CA ILE A 15 2.47 17.57 -57.42
C ILE A 15 3.07 16.44 -56.57
N ALA A 16 4.39 16.20 -56.65
CA ALA A 16 5.05 15.20 -55.83
C ALA A 16 4.97 15.52 -54.33
N ILE A 17 5.11 16.79 -53.94
CA ILE A 17 4.94 17.25 -52.55
C ILE A 17 3.51 17.02 -52.08
N ILE A 18 2.50 17.37 -52.89
CA ILE A 18 1.09 17.11 -52.55
C ILE A 18 0.83 15.61 -52.36
N ILE A 19 1.34 14.77 -53.27
CA ILE A 19 1.21 13.31 -53.17
C ILE A 19 1.87 12.78 -51.89
N LEU A 20 3.04 13.31 -51.51
CA LEU A 20 3.72 12.92 -50.27
C LEU A 20 3.03 13.45 -49.01
N LEU A 21 2.35 14.60 -49.08
CA LEU A 21 1.62 15.17 -47.95
C LEU A 21 0.35 14.37 -47.60
N ILE A 22 -0.30 13.74 -48.58
CA ILE A 22 -1.52 12.94 -48.35
C ILE A 22 -1.32 11.85 -47.27
N PRO A 23 -0.34 10.92 -47.37
CA PRO A 23 -0.13 9.92 -46.33
C PRO A 23 0.39 10.52 -45.02
N VAL A 24 1.15 11.62 -45.06
CA VAL A 24 1.64 12.30 -43.84
C VAL A 24 0.49 12.91 -43.05
N ILE A 25 -0.46 13.56 -43.71
CA ILE A 25 -1.65 14.14 -43.08
C ILE A 25 -2.58 13.03 -42.60
N TRP A 26 -2.83 12.01 -43.45
CA TRP A 26 -3.72 10.90 -43.11
C TRP A 26 -3.22 10.06 -41.92
N LEU A 27 -1.91 9.80 -41.83
CA LEU A 27 -1.32 9.07 -40.71
C LEU A 27 -1.06 9.96 -39.50
N GLY A 28 -0.59 11.20 -39.72
CA GLY A 28 0.03 12.05 -38.72
C GLY A 28 -0.81 13.21 -38.20
N MET A 29 -2.05 13.40 -38.66
CA MET A 29 -2.92 14.44 -38.09
C MET A 29 -3.11 14.21 -36.58
N PRO A 30 -2.89 15.23 -35.73
CA PRO A 30 -3.10 15.11 -34.29
C PRO A 30 -4.59 14.91 -34.00
N SER A 31 -4.90 14.20 -32.91
CA SER A 31 -6.28 14.05 -32.44
C SER A 31 -6.76 15.34 -31.77
N THR A 32 -8.04 15.64 -31.91
CA THR A 32 -8.71 16.78 -31.26
C THR A 32 -9.28 16.43 -29.89
N GLY A 33 -9.02 15.20 -29.38
CA GLY A 33 -9.51 14.72 -28.09
C GLY A 33 -10.87 14.02 -28.14
N GLU A 34 -11.52 13.97 -29.30
CA GLU A 34 -12.74 13.18 -29.52
C GLU A 34 -12.41 11.78 -30.03
N GLU A 35 -13.21 10.80 -29.65
CA GLU A 35 -13.05 9.40 -30.09
C GLU A 35 -13.15 9.31 -31.62
N GLY A 36 -12.11 8.79 -32.27
CA GLY A 36 -12.03 8.73 -33.74
C GLY A 36 -11.50 10.00 -34.44
N SER A 37 -11.05 11.02 -33.69
CA SER A 37 -10.41 12.21 -34.26
C SER A 37 -8.90 12.03 -34.49
N GLY A 38 -8.35 12.73 -35.48
CA GLY A 38 -6.93 12.63 -35.88
C GLY A 38 -6.66 11.56 -36.95
N GLY A 39 -5.39 11.45 -37.36
CA GLY A 39 -4.92 10.45 -38.30
C GLY A 39 -4.81 9.05 -37.67
N GLU A 40 -4.57 8.03 -38.50
CA GLU A 40 -4.56 6.63 -38.05
C GLU A 40 -3.57 6.38 -36.90
N LEU A 41 -2.38 7.01 -36.90
CA LEU A 41 -1.43 6.85 -35.81
C LEU A 41 -1.90 7.50 -34.50
N ALA A 42 -2.62 8.62 -34.57
CA ALA A 42 -3.19 9.25 -33.38
C ALA A 42 -4.29 8.36 -32.79
N GLN A 43 -5.16 7.80 -33.65
CA GLN A 43 -6.19 6.85 -33.23
C GLN A 43 -5.58 5.57 -32.66
N LEU A 44 -4.56 5.01 -33.30
CA LEU A 44 -3.82 3.85 -32.78
C LEU A 44 -3.12 4.18 -31.45
N ARG A 45 -2.59 5.40 -31.26
CA ARG A 45 -2.04 5.81 -29.96
C ARG A 45 -3.10 5.91 -28.87
N VAL A 46 -4.30 6.38 -29.20
CA VAL A 46 -5.45 6.37 -28.26
C VAL A 46 -5.85 4.93 -27.94
N GLN A 47 -5.99 4.09 -28.97
CA GLN A 47 -6.48 2.71 -28.88
C GLN A 47 -5.50 1.77 -28.18
N TYR A 48 -4.21 1.86 -28.51
CA TYR A 48 -3.14 1.05 -27.93
C TYR A 48 -2.44 1.74 -26.75
N GLU A 49 -2.95 2.88 -26.30
CA GLU A 49 -2.51 3.57 -25.09
C GLU A 49 -1.05 4.05 -25.14
N LEU A 50 -0.61 4.55 -26.31
CA LEU A 50 0.75 4.98 -26.58
C LEU A 50 0.87 6.53 -26.56
N GLY A 51 0.91 7.10 -25.35
CA GLY A 51 1.32 8.50 -25.09
C GLY A 51 0.24 9.59 -25.25
N GLU A 52 0.65 10.86 -25.13
CA GLU A 52 -0.21 12.05 -25.24
C GLU A 52 -0.85 12.11 -26.62
N SER A 53 -2.15 11.80 -26.68
CA SER A 53 -2.93 11.81 -27.93
C SER A 53 -3.76 13.08 -28.08
N THR A 54 -4.03 13.80 -27.00
CA THR A 54 -4.85 15.03 -26.98
C THR A 54 -3.97 16.27 -26.93
N LEU A 55 -4.22 17.27 -27.78
CA LEU A 55 -3.46 18.53 -27.80
C LEU A 55 -3.50 19.32 -26.47
N GLY A 56 -4.51 19.07 -25.62
CA GLY A 56 -4.69 19.72 -24.32
C GLY A 56 -3.92 19.07 -23.16
N ASP A 57 -3.46 17.82 -23.32
CA ASP A 57 -2.73 17.06 -22.28
C ASP A 57 -1.20 17.15 -22.47
N VAL A 58 -0.76 17.90 -23.47
CA VAL A 58 0.65 18.02 -23.84
C VAL A 58 1.32 19.10 -22.98
N ASP A 59 2.18 18.71 -22.04
CA ASP A 59 3.07 19.65 -21.37
C ASP A 59 4.00 20.28 -22.43
N PRO A 60 3.92 21.61 -22.68
CA PRO A 60 4.72 22.28 -23.70
C PRO A 60 6.22 22.06 -23.51
N SER A 61 6.67 21.86 -22.26
CA SER A 61 8.06 21.62 -21.92
C SER A 61 8.48 20.19 -22.29
N SER A 62 7.65 19.19 -21.98
CA SER A 62 7.81 17.79 -22.42
C SER A 62 7.83 17.67 -23.94
N ALA A 63 6.86 18.29 -24.61
CA ALA A 63 6.82 18.31 -26.07
C ALA A 63 8.06 18.97 -26.67
N SER A 64 8.45 20.15 -26.18
CA SER A 64 9.65 20.85 -26.65
C SER A 64 10.91 19.99 -26.47
N MET A 65 11.05 19.29 -25.34
CA MET A 65 12.19 18.42 -25.10
C MET A 65 12.19 17.20 -26.04
N ASN A 66 11.01 16.61 -26.29
CA ASN A 66 10.83 15.55 -27.27
C ASN A 66 11.22 16.02 -28.68
N PHE A 67 10.84 17.24 -29.07
CA PHE A 67 11.21 17.82 -30.37
C PHE A 67 12.72 18.06 -30.48
N VAL A 68 13.37 18.61 -29.45
CA VAL A 68 14.81 18.89 -29.45
C VAL A 68 15.63 17.60 -29.55
N LEU A 69 15.23 16.55 -28.83
CA LEU A 69 15.97 15.29 -28.78
C LEU A 69 15.71 14.38 -29.98
N LEU A 70 14.68 14.65 -30.78
CA LEU A 70 14.29 13.82 -31.93
C LEU A 70 14.21 12.32 -31.52
N GLY A 71 14.97 11.45 -32.19
CA GLY A 71 15.05 10.02 -31.85
C GLY A 71 16.00 9.65 -30.70
N LEU A 72 16.74 10.62 -30.14
CA LEU A 72 17.76 10.38 -29.11
C LEU A 72 17.20 10.39 -27.68
N ARG A 73 15.89 10.54 -27.50
CA ARG A 73 15.22 10.57 -26.18
C ARG A 73 15.64 9.40 -25.29
N GLY A 74 15.69 8.19 -25.83
CA GLY A 74 16.06 6.99 -25.06
C GLY A 74 17.48 7.07 -24.49
N ILE A 75 18.44 7.57 -25.29
CA ILE A 75 19.84 7.74 -24.87
C ILE A 75 19.94 8.83 -23.81
N ALA A 76 19.32 9.99 -24.05
CA ALA A 76 19.30 11.09 -23.10
C ALA A 76 18.70 10.66 -21.75
N THR A 77 17.59 9.91 -21.79
CA THR A 77 16.97 9.39 -20.56
C THR A 77 17.91 8.42 -19.84
N ASN A 78 18.58 7.51 -20.54
CA ASN A 78 19.51 6.57 -19.91
C ASN A 78 20.70 7.29 -19.24
N LEU A 79 21.23 8.36 -19.85
CA LEU A 79 22.27 9.18 -19.23
C LEU A 79 21.75 9.86 -17.96
N LEU A 80 20.55 10.42 -17.99
CA LEU A 80 19.93 11.02 -16.80
C LEU A 80 19.73 9.97 -15.69
N TRP A 81 19.36 8.73 -16.02
CA TRP A 81 19.27 7.64 -15.05
C TRP A 81 20.63 7.30 -14.42
N MET A 82 21.72 7.31 -15.21
CA MET A 82 23.08 7.13 -14.70
C MET A 82 23.49 8.29 -13.77
N ASP A 83 23.21 9.53 -14.18
CA ASP A 83 23.49 10.72 -13.38
C ASP A 83 22.69 10.73 -12.08
N ALA A 84 21.40 10.38 -12.12
CA ALA A 84 20.56 10.28 -10.93
C ALA A 84 21.14 9.28 -9.93
N LYS A 85 21.63 8.13 -10.41
CA LYS A 85 22.28 7.14 -9.55
C LYS A 85 23.57 7.69 -8.92
N ASP A 86 24.44 8.34 -9.69
CA ASP A 86 25.67 8.95 -9.18
C ASP A 86 25.39 10.05 -8.16
N TYR A 87 24.40 10.93 -8.42
CA TYR A 87 24.00 11.96 -7.46
C TYR A 87 23.40 11.38 -6.18
N GLN A 88 22.67 10.27 -6.27
CA GLN A 88 22.18 9.56 -5.09
C GLN A 88 23.33 8.98 -4.26
N GLU A 89 24.29 8.29 -4.89
CA GLU A 89 25.47 7.72 -4.21
C GLU A 89 26.31 8.80 -3.53
N ARG A 90 26.39 10.00 -4.13
CA ARG A 90 27.10 11.17 -3.57
C ARG A 90 26.27 12.00 -2.61
N LYS A 91 25.01 11.64 -2.36
CA LYS A 91 24.06 12.39 -1.52
C LYS A 91 23.81 13.83 -2.01
N GLU A 92 23.90 14.06 -3.31
CA GLU A 92 23.64 15.35 -3.96
C GLU A 92 22.14 15.53 -4.27
N TRP A 93 21.31 15.60 -3.22
CA TRP A 93 19.85 15.53 -3.32
C TRP A 93 19.19 16.57 -4.24
N ALA A 94 19.71 17.81 -4.26
CA ALA A 94 19.18 18.86 -5.13
C ALA A 94 19.40 18.53 -6.62
N LYS A 95 20.56 17.96 -6.96
CA LYS A 95 20.84 17.53 -8.34
C LYS A 95 20.05 16.30 -8.70
N LEU A 96 19.95 15.32 -7.78
CA LEU A 96 19.08 14.16 -7.95
C LEU A 96 17.65 14.59 -8.30
N ARG A 97 17.06 15.53 -7.55
CA ARG A 97 15.72 16.07 -7.83
C ARG A 97 15.62 16.66 -9.23
N SER A 98 16.51 17.58 -9.60
CA SER A 98 16.51 18.18 -10.94
C SER A 98 16.68 17.16 -12.08
N THR A 99 17.48 16.13 -11.87
CA THR A 99 17.66 15.03 -12.84
C THR A 99 16.39 14.19 -12.95
N VAL A 100 15.74 13.87 -11.83
CA VAL A 100 14.46 13.14 -11.83
C VAL A 100 13.37 13.96 -12.53
N ASP A 101 13.30 15.28 -12.30
CA ASP A 101 12.38 16.18 -13.00
C ASP A 101 12.60 16.14 -14.53
N SER A 102 13.85 16.05 -14.96
CA SER A 102 14.19 15.89 -16.38
C SER A 102 13.77 14.52 -16.93
N ILE A 103 13.90 13.44 -16.13
CA ILE A 103 13.47 12.10 -16.53
C ILE A 103 11.94 12.06 -16.70
N ILE A 104 11.16 12.60 -15.75
CA ILE A 104 9.69 12.62 -15.87
C ILE A 104 9.22 13.51 -17.01
N LEU A 105 9.96 14.58 -17.33
CA LEU A 105 9.70 15.41 -18.50
C LEU A 105 9.87 14.60 -19.81
N LEU A 106 10.87 13.73 -19.86
CA LEU A 106 11.13 12.87 -21.04
C LEU A 106 10.23 11.63 -21.09
N GLN A 107 9.82 11.10 -19.94
CA GLN A 107 9.06 9.85 -19.84
C GLN A 107 7.81 9.99 -18.94
N PRO A 108 6.91 10.95 -19.20
CA PRO A 108 5.81 11.27 -18.28
C PRO A 108 4.81 10.14 -18.12
N HIS A 109 4.63 9.30 -19.16
CA HIS A 109 3.69 8.16 -19.14
C HIS A 109 4.35 6.81 -18.84
N TYR A 110 5.64 6.80 -18.50
CA TYR A 110 6.30 5.55 -18.14
C TYR A 110 6.13 5.31 -16.64
N MET A 111 5.04 4.60 -16.27
CA MET A 111 4.66 4.29 -14.88
C MET A 111 5.84 3.82 -14.00
N LYS A 112 6.81 3.09 -14.56
CA LYS A 112 7.97 2.59 -13.82
C LYS A 112 8.90 3.69 -13.29
N VAL A 113 8.99 4.84 -13.97
CA VAL A 113 9.73 6.01 -13.46
C VAL A 113 9.08 6.49 -12.17
N TRP A 114 7.76 6.68 -12.20
CA TRP A 114 6.97 7.15 -11.07
C TRP A 114 7.05 6.21 -9.88
N ASP A 115 6.82 4.93 -10.12
CA ASP A 115 6.94 3.85 -9.13
C ASP A 115 8.33 3.84 -8.47
N PHE A 116 9.39 3.74 -9.29
CA PHE A 116 10.74 3.64 -8.78
C PHE A 116 11.14 4.89 -8.00
N GLN A 117 10.94 6.09 -8.55
CA GLN A 117 11.40 7.32 -7.90
C GLN A 117 10.56 7.67 -6.68
N GLY A 118 9.23 7.46 -6.72
CA GLY A 118 8.38 7.63 -5.55
C GLY A 118 8.78 6.71 -4.39
N TRP A 119 9.07 5.43 -4.70
CA TRP A 119 9.58 4.48 -3.71
C TRP A 119 10.99 4.86 -3.23
N ASN A 120 11.88 5.26 -4.15
CA ASN A 120 13.25 5.67 -3.83
C ASN A 120 13.28 6.84 -2.85
N LEU A 121 12.44 7.87 -3.07
CA LEU A 121 12.31 9.00 -2.14
C LEU A 121 11.81 8.54 -0.76
N ALA A 122 10.72 7.78 -0.73
CA ALA A 122 10.05 7.40 0.51
C ALA A 122 10.79 6.31 1.31
N TYR A 123 11.64 5.49 0.69
CA TYR A 123 12.38 4.42 1.36
C TYR A 123 13.87 4.70 1.42
N ASN A 124 14.55 4.75 0.26
CA ASN A 124 16.01 4.84 0.21
C ASN A 124 16.51 6.20 0.66
N VAL A 125 16.06 7.28 0.01
CA VAL A 125 16.49 8.64 0.37
C VAL A 125 16.09 8.92 1.81
N SER A 126 14.86 8.57 2.22
CA SER A 126 14.43 8.75 3.61
C SER A 126 15.37 8.08 4.63
N ALA A 127 15.92 6.90 4.33
CA ALA A 127 16.76 6.15 5.27
C ALA A 127 18.18 6.75 5.42
N GLU A 128 18.59 7.62 4.50
CA GLU A 128 19.91 8.28 4.53
C GLU A 128 19.97 9.50 5.46
N TRP A 129 18.84 9.90 6.06
CA TRP A 129 18.75 11.05 6.95
C TRP A 129 18.70 10.62 8.42
N ASP A 130 19.44 11.33 9.28
CA ASP A 130 19.57 11.01 10.69
C ASP A 130 18.34 11.42 11.52
N ALA A 131 17.77 12.60 11.25
CA ALA A 131 16.60 13.10 11.97
C ALA A 131 15.31 12.47 11.43
N VAL A 132 14.42 12.03 12.32
CA VAL A 132 13.17 11.35 11.94
C VAL A 132 12.24 12.29 11.18
N GLU A 133 12.27 13.57 11.51
CA GLU A 133 11.54 14.65 10.84
C GLU A 133 11.96 14.78 9.37
N ASP A 134 13.26 14.71 9.09
CA ASP A 134 13.79 14.75 7.73
C ASP A 134 13.46 13.47 6.95
N ARG A 135 13.51 12.30 7.61
CA ARG A 135 13.02 11.05 7.01
C ARG A 135 11.55 11.19 6.60
N TYR A 136 10.73 11.73 7.49
CA TYR A 136 9.31 11.96 7.23
C TYR A 136 9.08 12.95 6.09
N PHE A 137 9.88 14.03 6.01
CA PHE A 137 9.85 14.95 4.87
C PHE A 137 9.98 14.21 3.53
N TRP A 138 10.97 13.32 3.38
CA TRP A 138 11.14 12.55 2.14
C TRP A 138 10.03 11.52 1.89
N VAL A 139 9.42 10.97 2.94
CA VAL A 139 8.21 10.15 2.80
C VAL A 139 7.07 10.96 2.16
N LYS A 140 6.84 12.19 2.63
CA LYS A 140 5.82 13.08 2.04
C LYS A 140 6.16 13.42 0.59
N GLU A 141 7.42 13.74 0.29
CA GLU A 141 7.84 14.05 -1.08
C GLU A 141 7.64 12.85 -2.02
N GLY A 142 7.89 11.61 -1.56
CA GLY A 142 7.58 10.40 -2.33
C GLY A 142 6.07 10.22 -2.60
N ILE A 143 5.21 10.53 -1.62
CA ILE A 143 3.75 10.51 -1.79
C ILE A 143 3.30 11.56 -2.83
N LYS A 144 3.80 12.79 -2.72
CA LYS A 144 3.50 13.89 -3.67
C LYS A 144 3.95 13.55 -5.08
N PHE A 145 5.15 13.00 -5.21
CA PHE A 145 5.69 12.56 -6.49
C PHE A 145 4.81 11.48 -7.14
N LEU A 146 4.32 10.50 -6.37
CA LEU A 146 3.37 9.52 -6.89
C LEU A 146 2.00 10.14 -7.23
N ASN A 147 1.51 11.12 -6.46
CA ASN A 147 0.27 11.83 -6.78
C ASN A 147 0.36 12.54 -8.14
N GLU A 148 1.50 13.19 -8.44
CA GLU A 148 1.75 13.76 -9.78
C GLU A 148 1.78 12.65 -10.84
N GLY A 149 2.43 11.53 -10.54
CA GLY A 149 2.43 10.35 -11.39
C GLY A 149 1.02 9.89 -11.74
N VAL A 150 0.11 9.80 -10.76
CA VAL A 150 -1.30 9.43 -10.98
C VAL A 150 -1.99 10.39 -11.94
N ALA A 151 -1.80 11.70 -11.79
CA ALA A 151 -2.43 12.70 -12.66
C ALA A 151 -1.97 12.54 -14.13
N ARG A 152 -0.73 12.12 -14.35
CA ARG A 152 -0.20 11.86 -15.71
C ARG A 152 -0.49 10.43 -16.20
N ASN A 153 -0.92 9.53 -15.33
CA ASN A 153 -1.00 8.08 -15.60
C ASN A 153 -2.31 7.48 -15.04
N GLU A 154 -3.45 8.09 -15.37
CA GLU A 154 -4.74 7.74 -14.77
C GLU A 154 -5.17 6.28 -14.98
N ARG A 155 -4.69 5.65 -16.06
CA ARG A 155 -4.99 4.26 -16.46
C ARG A 155 -4.19 3.20 -15.71
N PHE A 156 -3.33 3.58 -14.77
CA PHE A 156 -2.50 2.64 -13.98
C PHE A 156 -3.01 2.56 -12.53
N PRO A 157 -3.90 1.60 -12.21
CA PRO A 157 -4.36 1.38 -10.83
C PRO A 157 -3.25 1.19 -9.81
N GLU A 158 -2.10 0.69 -10.27
CA GLU A 158 -0.91 0.42 -9.46
C GLU A 158 -0.38 1.64 -8.74
N LEU A 159 -0.50 2.83 -9.32
CA LEU A 159 0.03 4.06 -8.71
C LEU A 159 -0.78 4.46 -7.48
N ASP A 160 -2.11 4.42 -7.55
CA ASP A 160 -2.96 4.63 -6.38
C ASP A 160 -2.74 3.57 -5.30
N TRP A 161 -2.57 2.30 -5.72
CA TRP A 161 -2.23 1.23 -4.79
C TRP A 161 -0.90 1.51 -4.07
N LYS A 162 0.12 2.00 -4.78
CA LYS A 162 1.43 2.35 -4.20
C LYS A 162 1.34 3.56 -3.26
N ILE A 163 0.51 4.56 -3.58
CA ILE A 163 0.24 5.67 -2.67
C ILE A 163 -0.41 5.13 -1.38
N GLY A 164 -1.43 4.28 -1.51
CA GLY A 164 -2.03 3.59 -0.36
C GLY A 164 -1.01 2.80 0.46
N ASN A 165 -0.02 2.19 -0.19
CA ASN A 165 1.07 1.49 0.47
C ASN A 165 2.01 2.43 1.26
N LEU A 166 2.35 3.61 0.72
CA LEU A 166 3.13 4.61 1.45
C LEU A 166 2.36 5.12 2.69
N HIS A 167 1.08 5.44 2.55
CA HIS A 167 0.25 5.85 3.68
C HIS A 167 0.07 4.73 4.72
N GLY A 168 -0.20 3.50 4.30
CA GLY A 168 -0.44 2.39 5.22
C GLY A 168 0.84 1.82 5.81
N GLN A 169 1.73 1.29 4.96
CA GLN A 169 2.91 0.57 5.41
C GLN A 169 4.06 1.50 5.80
N LYS A 170 4.48 2.43 4.93
CA LYS A 170 5.64 3.28 5.25
C LYS A 170 5.38 4.17 6.47
N VAL A 171 4.22 4.83 6.54
CA VAL A 171 3.88 5.68 7.70
C VAL A 171 3.43 4.86 8.91
N GLY A 172 2.61 3.82 8.71
CA GLY A 172 1.95 3.13 9.81
C GLY A 172 2.69 1.92 10.42
N ARG A 173 3.66 1.35 9.70
CA ARG A 173 4.29 0.06 10.06
C ARG A 173 5.83 0.05 9.99
N SER A 174 6.47 1.14 9.62
CA SER A 174 7.94 1.27 9.69
C SER A 174 8.44 1.22 11.14
N ASP A 175 9.76 1.11 11.33
CA ASP A 175 10.36 1.15 12.66
C ASP A 175 10.06 2.49 13.37
N GLU A 176 10.00 3.59 12.61
CA GLU A 176 9.62 4.93 13.08
C GLU A 176 8.11 5.21 13.07
N TRP A 177 7.26 4.18 12.97
CA TRP A 177 5.81 4.35 12.85
C TRP A 177 5.21 5.26 13.95
N LYS A 178 5.74 5.23 15.19
CA LYS A 178 5.25 6.06 16.29
C LYS A 178 5.42 7.54 15.96
N GLN A 179 6.62 7.92 15.52
CA GLN A 179 6.96 9.28 15.13
C GLN A 179 6.22 9.67 13.86
N PHE A 180 6.25 8.83 12.82
CA PHE A 180 5.59 9.13 11.55
C PHE A 180 4.08 9.29 11.70
N ARG A 181 3.38 8.46 12.48
CA ARG A 181 1.94 8.65 12.71
C ARG A 181 1.62 9.91 13.52
N ARG A 182 2.50 10.31 14.44
CA ARG A 182 2.38 11.61 15.12
C ARG A 182 2.55 12.75 14.13
N PHE A 183 3.59 12.69 13.30
CA PHE A 183 3.88 13.67 12.26
C PHE A 183 2.80 13.75 11.17
N TYR A 184 2.16 12.62 10.88
CA TYR A 184 1.04 12.52 9.94
C TYR A 184 -0.23 13.23 10.43
N LYS A 185 -0.34 13.49 11.74
CA LYS A 185 -1.43 14.27 12.34
C LYS A 185 -1.02 15.73 12.53
N VAL A 186 0.22 15.97 12.92
CA VAL A 186 0.81 17.30 13.15
C VAL A 186 2.20 17.31 12.54
N ASP A 187 2.35 17.98 11.40
CA ASP A 187 3.62 18.00 10.66
C ASP A 187 4.74 18.64 11.48
N PRO A 188 5.99 18.16 11.38
CA PRO A 188 7.14 18.81 12.03
C PRO A 188 7.32 20.27 11.60
N ASN A 189 6.94 20.63 10.36
CA ASN A 189 6.96 22.01 9.89
C ASN A 189 5.64 22.73 10.24
N THR A 190 5.43 22.96 11.54
CA THR A 190 4.19 23.52 12.08
C THR A 190 3.89 24.93 11.58
N GLU A 191 4.90 25.75 11.31
CA GLU A 191 4.76 27.10 10.77
C GLU A 191 4.18 27.08 9.34
N ARG A 192 4.59 26.11 8.52
CA ARG A 192 4.11 25.99 7.14
C ARG A 192 2.69 25.45 7.04
N TYR A 193 2.27 24.61 7.99
CA TYR A 193 1.02 23.86 7.92
C TYR A 193 0.05 24.16 9.07
N ASP A 194 0.23 25.28 9.77
CA ASP A 194 -0.62 25.75 10.88
C ASP A 194 -0.89 24.68 11.95
N GLY A 195 0.15 23.88 12.28
CA GLY A 195 0.06 22.78 13.23
C GLY A 195 -0.81 21.59 12.78
N GLY A 196 -1.20 21.52 11.50
CA GLY A 196 -1.88 20.38 10.88
C GLY A 196 -0.92 19.49 10.07
N PRO A 197 -1.47 18.50 9.34
CA PRO A 197 -0.70 17.74 8.36
C PRO A 197 -0.48 18.54 7.08
N ASP A 198 0.43 18.06 6.24
CA ASP A 198 0.59 18.59 4.88
C ASP A 198 -0.71 18.35 4.06
N PRO A 199 -1.43 19.41 3.63
CA PRO A 199 -2.72 19.28 2.99
C PRO A 199 -2.66 18.67 1.58
N GLU A 200 -1.48 18.63 0.95
CA GLU A 200 -1.31 17.97 -0.35
C GLU A 200 -1.40 16.44 -0.24
N ILE A 201 -1.16 15.88 0.96
CA ILE A 201 -1.19 14.42 1.19
C ILE A 201 -2.34 13.98 2.11
N ASN A 202 -2.84 14.87 2.98
CA ASN A 202 -3.92 14.57 3.92
C ASN A 202 -4.81 15.79 4.18
N PRO A 203 -5.57 16.27 3.18
CA PRO A 203 -6.39 17.47 3.31
C PRO A 203 -7.50 17.32 4.37
N GLU A 204 -8.09 16.13 4.47
CA GLU A 204 -9.20 15.82 5.38
C GLU A 204 -8.75 15.46 6.80
N ARG A 205 -7.44 15.50 7.09
CA ARG A 205 -6.85 15.20 8.40
C ARG A 205 -7.24 13.82 8.95
N LEU A 206 -7.35 12.84 8.07
CA LEU A 206 -7.70 11.46 8.40
C LEU A 206 -6.49 10.71 8.99
N ASP A 207 -6.75 9.56 9.60
CA ASP A 207 -5.68 8.62 9.95
C ASP A 207 -5.00 8.08 8.67
N ASN A 208 -3.69 7.82 8.70
CA ASN A 208 -2.97 7.35 7.50
C ASN A 208 -3.54 6.04 6.95
N TYR A 209 -4.11 5.16 7.78
CA TYR A 209 -4.74 3.94 7.29
C TYR A 209 -6.11 4.18 6.63
N GLN A 210 -6.82 5.23 7.02
CA GLN A 210 -8.05 5.66 6.35
C GLN A 210 -7.71 6.25 4.97
N VAL A 211 -6.70 7.12 4.88
CA VAL A 211 -6.20 7.61 3.58
C VAL A 211 -5.70 6.44 2.71
N ALA A 212 -5.00 5.47 3.29
CA ALA A 212 -4.59 4.27 2.58
C ALA A 212 -5.79 3.48 2.02
N LYS A 213 -6.84 3.30 2.82
CA LYS A 213 -8.08 2.64 2.41
C LYS A 213 -8.72 3.35 1.21
N GLU A 214 -8.84 4.68 1.25
CA GLU A 214 -9.39 5.47 0.14
C GLU A 214 -8.58 5.29 -1.15
N LYS A 215 -7.25 5.35 -1.05
CA LYS A 215 -6.37 5.15 -2.21
C LYS A 215 -6.47 3.74 -2.77
N TYR A 216 -6.59 2.72 -1.93
CA TYR A 216 -6.83 1.35 -2.39
C TYR A 216 -8.22 1.18 -3.03
N LEU A 217 -9.25 1.90 -2.56
CA LEU A 217 -10.57 1.87 -3.20
C LEU A 217 -10.52 2.51 -4.59
N ILE A 218 -9.87 3.66 -4.75
CA ILE A 218 -9.63 4.29 -6.06
C ILE A 218 -8.87 3.32 -6.99
N ALA A 219 -7.84 2.66 -6.47
CA ALA A 219 -7.10 1.65 -7.22
C ALA A 219 -8.01 0.49 -7.68
N ASN A 220 -8.89 -0.01 -6.81
CA ASN A 220 -9.85 -1.06 -7.14
C ASN A 220 -10.87 -0.63 -8.21
N GLU A 221 -11.33 0.63 -8.15
CA GLU A 221 -12.23 1.19 -9.15
C GLU A 221 -11.56 1.32 -10.52
N LYS A 222 -10.31 1.81 -10.55
CA LYS A 222 -9.51 1.87 -11.78
C LYS A 222 -9.25 0.47 -12.35
N GLU A 223 -9.02 -0.53 -11.49
CA GLU A 223 -8.76 -1.91 -11.91
C GLU A 223 -9.92 -2.56 -12.67
N LEU A 224 -11.16 -2.09 -12.45
CA LEU A 224 -12.32 -2.54 -13.23
C LEU A 224 -12.21 -2.19 -14.73
N LYS A 225 -11.51 -1.09 -15.05
CA LYS A 225 -11.36 -0.57 -16.41
C LYS A 225 -10.00 -0.92 -17.01
N HIS A 226 -8.96 -0.94 -16.18
CA HIS A 226 -7.59 -1.15 -16.60
C HIS A 226 -6.94 -2.25 -15.75
N LYS A 227 -6.48 -3.31 -16.38
CA LYS A 227 -5.91 -4.46 -15.66
C LYS A 227 -4.62 -4.05 -14.94
N GLN A 228 -4.54 -4.35 -13.64
CA GLN A 228 -3.30 -4.19 -12.87
C GLN A 228 -2.34 -5.39 -12.99
N HIS A 229 -1.06 -5.15 -12.71
CA HIS A 229 0.05 -6.10 -12.92
C HIS A 229 0.94 -6.27 -11.67
N LEU A 230 0.53 -5.78 -10.50
CA LEU A 230 1.31 -5.90 -9.25
C LEU A 230 1.21 -7.30 -8.66
N GLN A 231 0.01 -7.85 -8.62
CA GLN A 231 -0.28 -9.07 -7.85
C GLN A 231 -1.53 -9.78 -8.34
N MET A 232 -1.90 -10.88 -7.68
CA MET A 232 -3.18 -11.55 -7.96
C MET A 232 -4.34 -10.59 -7.64
N ARG A 233 -5.35 -10.52 -8.52
CA ARG A 233 -6.47 -9.58 -8.40
C ARG A 233 -7.15 -9.61 -7.03
N MET A 234 -7.34 -10.79 -6.45
CA MET A 234 -7.92 -10.94 -5.10
C MET A 234 -7.08 -10.26 -4.00
N LEU A 235 -5.75 -10.30 -4.08
CA LEU A 235 -4.87 -9.66 -3.10
C LEU A 235 -4.86 -8.14 -3.30
N PHE A 236 -4.88 -7.69 -4.56
CA PHE A 236 -5.04 -6.28 -4.89
C PHE A 236 -6.35 -5.73 -4.32
N ARG A 237 -7.46 -6.44 -4.56
CA ARG A 237 -8.81 -6.10 -4.08
C ARG A 237 -8.96 -6.16 -2.56
N ALA A 238 -8.14 -6.95 -1.87
CA ALA A 238 -8.17 -7.08 -0.41
C ALA A 238 -7.59 -5.86 0.33
N ALA A 239 -6.74 -5.07 -0.33
CA ALA A 239 -5.94 -4.02 0.30
C ALA A 239 -6.72 -2.95 1.10
N PRO A 240 -7.89 -2.44 0.65
CA PRO A 240 -8.66 -1.47 1.45
C PRO A 240 -9.10 -2.02 2.80
N TRP A 241 -9.43 -3.30 2.84
CA TRP A 241 -9.97 -3.95 4.04
C TRP A 241 -8.84 -4.31 5.01
N HIS A 242 -7.66 -4.66 4.50
CA HIS A 242 -6.46 -4.73 5.33
C HIS A 242 -6.12 -3.37 5.97
N ALA A 243 -6.23 -2.28 5.21
CA ALA A 243 -6.05 -0.94 5.77
C ALA A 243 -7.07 -0.63 6.88
N GLN A 244 -8.32 -1.08 6.76
CA GLN A 244 -9.32 -0.99 7.83
C GLN A 244 -8.92 -1.76 9.09
N PHE A 245 -8.37 -2.97 8.95
CA PHE A 245 -7.86 -3.74 10.10
C PHE A 245 -6.64 -3.07 10.73
N ASP A 246 -5.72 -2.58 9.91
CA ASP A 246 -4.53 -1.88 10.38
C ASP A 246 -4.90 -0.56 11.11
N TYR A 247 -5.94 0.15 10.66
CA TYR A 247 -6.51 1.31 11.37
C TYR A 247 -6.95 0.93 12.79
N ALA A 248 -7.73 -0.14 12.90
CA ALA A 248 -8.24 -0.63 14.18
C ALA A 248 -7.11 -1.10 15.11
N ASN A 249 -6.13 -1.81 14.56
CA ASN A 249 -4.95 -2.29 15.28
C ASN A 249 -4.03 -1.14 15.74
N ALA A 250 -3.89 -0.08 14.93
CA ALA A 250 -3.05 1.06 15.29
C ALA A 250 -3.55 1.78 16.55
N MET A 251 -4.87 1.89 16.73
CA MET A 251 -5.46 2.44 17.96
C MET A 251 -5.04 1.62 19.19
N GLN A 252 -5.07 0.29 19.10
CA GLN A 252 -4.61 -0.59 20.19
C GLN A 252 -3.13 -0.38 20.52
N ARG A 253 -2.26 -0.31 19.49
CA ARG A 253 -0.83 -0.04 19.67
C ARG A 253 -0.57 1.34 20.29
N GLU A 254 -1.45 2.30 20.06
CA GLU A 254 -1.44 3.65 20.65
C GLU A 254 -2.11 3.72 22.04
N GLY A 255 -2.58 2.59 22.61
CA GLY A 255 -3.26 2.56 23.91
C GLY A 255 -4.71 3.05 23.90
N LYS A 256 -5.33 3.14 22.72
CA LYS A 256 -6.71 3.62 22.53
C LYS A 256 -7.68 2.45 22.42
N PHE A 257 -8.36 2.17 23.53
CA PHE A 257 -9.34 1.07 23.66
C PHE A 257 -10.80 1.55 23.69
N GLY A 258 -11.08 2.75 23.17
CA GLY A 258 -12.41 3.35 23.16
C GLY A 258 -13.35 2.75 22.10
N LYS A 259 -14.61 3.23 22.09
CA LYS A 259 -15.65 2.78 21.16
C LYS A 259 -15.22 2.85 19.69
N GLU A 260 -14.45 3.87 19.32
CA GLU A 260 -13.91 4.04 17.97
C GLU A 260 -13.13 2.81 17.47
N ARG A 261 -12.30 2.20 18.34
CA ARG A 261 -11.53 1.01 18.02
C ARG A 261 -12.44 -0.22 17.81
N THR A 262 -13.44 -0.38 18.67
CA THR A 262 -14.44 -1.46 18.55
C THR A 262 -15.25 -1.31 17.26
N ASP A 263 -15.72 -0.10 16.98
CA ASP A 263 -16.46 0.22 15.76
C ASP A 263 -15.60 -0.04 14.51
N ALA A 264 -14.31 0.29 14.55
CA ALA A 264 -13.39 0.05 13.43
C ALA A 264 -13.18 -1.44 13.14
N TRP A 265 -13.02 -2.29 14.16
CA TRP A 265 -12.96 -3.75 14.00
C TRP A 265 -14.30 -4.34 13.53
N ALA A 266 -15.41 -3.90 14.10
CA ALA A 266 -16.74 -4.32 13.69
C ALA A 266 -17.05 -3.93 12.23
N GLN A 267 -16.65 -2.73 11.82
CA GLN A 267 -16.71 -2.27 10.44
C GLN A 267 -15.86 -3.16 9.53
N GLY A 268 -14.60 -3.43 9.92
CA GLY A 268 -13.71 -4.31 9.16
C GLY A 268 -14.30 -5.71 8.98
N PHE A 269 -14.85 -6.31 10.05
CA PHE A 269 -15.50 -7.62 9.97
C PHE A 269 -16.69 -7.60 9.01
N LYS A 270 -17.56 -6.59 9.13
CA LYS A 270 -18.70 -6.40 8.25
C LYS A 270 -18.27 -6.28 6.79
N GLU A 271 -17.38 -5.34 6.48
CA GLU A 271 -16.92 -5.10 5.10
C GLU A 271 -16.19 -6.31 4.52
N TRP A 272 -15.35 -6.99 5.31
CA TRP A 272 -14.65 -8.20 4.89
C TRP A 272 -15.62 -9.33 4.52
N THR A 273 -16.70 -9.50 5.27
CA THR A 273 -17.66 -10.59 5.05
C THR A 273 -18.75 -10.26 4.06
N THR A 274 -19.20 -8.99 3.99
CA THR A 274 -20.35 -8.59 3.16
C THR A 274 -19.95 -7.95 1.84
N ILE A 275 -18.74 -7.40 1.72
CA ILE A 275 -18.25 -6.75 0.50
C ILE A 275 -17.17 -7.61 -0.14
N PHE A 276 -15.98 -7.68 0.45
CA PHE A 276 -14.86 -8.45 -0.11
C PHE A 276 -15.17 -9.93 -0.24
N GLY A 277 -15.73 -10.51 0.82
CA GLY A 277 -16.08 -11.92 0.87
C GLY A 277 -17.14 -12.30 -0.17
N ARG A 278 -18.00 -11.36 -0.55
CA ARG A 278 -19.08 -11.57 -1.53
C ARG A 278 -18.69 -11.17 -2.95
N GLU A 279 -17.50 -10.63 -3.16
CA GLU A 279 -16.99 -10.32 -4.50
C GLU A 279 -16.73 -11.60 -5.29
N GLU A 280 -17.14 -11.61 -6.57
CA GLU A 280 -16.87 -12.72 -7.48
C GLU A 280 -15.45 -12.64 -8.04
N PHE A 281 -14.64 -13.67 -7.74
CA PHE A 281 -13.31 -13.86 -8.31
C PHE A 281 -13.32 -14.93 -9.39
N MET A 282 -12.85 -14.57 -10.58
CA MET A 282 -12.78 -15.49 -11.71
C MET A 282 -11.63 -16.49 -11.54
N THR A 283 -11.95 -17.78 -11.68
CA THR A 283 -11.00 -18.89 -11.66
C THR A 283 -11.08 -19.68 -12.97
N PRO A 284 -10.15 -20.62 -13.24
CA PRO A 284 -10.26 -21.53 -14.39
C PRO A 284 -11.55 -22.37 -14.43
N LYS A 285 -12.29 -22.47 -13.32
CA LYS A 285 -13.58 -23.18 -13.23
C LYS A 285 -14.75 -22.22 -13.00
N GLY A 286 -14.65 -21.00 -13.52
CA GLY A 286 -15.67 -19.96 -13.36
C GLY A 286 -15.53 -19.18 -12.05
N ALA A 287 -16.54 -18.39 -11.69
CA ALA A 287 -16.41 -17.50 -10.54
C ALA A 287 -16.59 -18.23 -9.21
N VAL A 288 -15.97 -17.67 -8.16
CA VAL A 288 -16.14 -18.07 -6.76
C VAL A 288 -16.31 -16.83 -5.89
N VAL A 289 -16.96 -17.01 -4.73
CA VAL A 289 -17.03 -16.00 -3.66
C VAL A 289 -16.34 -16.57 -2.42
N LEU A 290 -15.71 -15.73 -1.59
CA LEU A 290 -14.96 -16.18 -0.42
C LEU A 290 -15.85 -16.43 0.79
N GLU A 291 -16.89 -15.62 1.02
CA GLU A 291 -17.94 -15.83 2.03
C GLU A 291 -19.11 -16.58 1.38
N TRP A 292 -18.90 -17.85 1.04
CA TRP A 292 -19.88 -18.67 0.33
C TRP A 292 -20.88 -19.36 1.27
N THR A 293 -22.08 -19.61 0.76
CA THR A 293 -23.08 -20.52 1.32
C THR A 293 -23.23 -21.75 0.43
N ASP A 294 -23.82 -22.83 0.93
CA ASP A 294 -24.07 -24.04 0.11
C ASP A 294 -24.90 -23.72 -1.14
N ASP A 295 -25.81 -22.74 -1.06
CA ASP A 295 -26.61 -22.29 -2.19
C ASP A 295 -25.77 -21.51 -3.20
N ASP A 296 -24.82 -20.67 -2.77
CA ASP A 296 -23.88 -20.01 -3.68
C ASP A 296 -23.06 -21.04 -4.46
N ILE A 297 -22.55 -22.09 -3.80
CA ILE A 297 -21.77 -23.16 -4.44
C ILE A 297 -22.63 -23.88 -5.50
N LYS A 298 -23.85 -24.29 -5.15
CA LYS A 298 -24.77 -24.94 -6.10
C LYS A 298 -25.10 -24.06 -7.29
N ASN A 299 -25.42 -22.79 -7.04
CA ASN A 299 -25.81 -21.84 -8.07
C ASN A 299 -24.65 -21.52 -9.02
N LEU A 300 -23.45 -21.28 -8.48
CA LEU A 300 -22.24 -21.01 -9.28
C LEU A 300 -21.79 -22.26 -10.05
N ALA A 301 -21.88 -23.45 -9.46
CA ALA A 301 -21.57 -24.71 -10.13
C ALA A 301 -22.50 -24.92 -11.34
N LYS A 302 -23.80 -24.69 -11.15
CA LYS A 302 -24.80 -24.75 -12.23
C LYS A 302 -24.56 -23.69 -13.30
N ARG A 303 -24.33 -22.43 -12.90
CA ARG A 303 -24.09 -21.30 -13.81
C ARG A 303 -22.90 -21.54 -14.73
N ASP A 304 -21.81 -22.04 -14.17
CA ASP A 304 -20.55 -22.19 -14.87
C ASP A 304 -20.36 -23.62 -15.45
N ASN A 305 -21.37 -24.48 -15.31
CA ASN A 305 -21.39 -25.88 -15.78
C ASN A 305 -20.19 -26.72 -15.31
N VAL A 306 -19.90 -26.66 -14.00
CA VAL A 306 -18.82 -27.39 -13.32
C VAL A 306 -19.34 -28.11 -12.07
N SER A 307 -18.53 -28.97 -11.46
CA SER A 307 -18.95 -29.66 -10.23
C SER A 307 -18.92 -28.74 -9.01
N GLU A 308 -19.76 -29.02 -8.00
CA GLU A 308 -19.68 -28.34 -6.70
C GLU A 308 -18.32 -28.57 -6.02
N SER A 309 -17.69 -29.72 -6.26
CA SER A 309 -16.34 -30.04 -5.76
C SER A 309 -15.29 -29.10 -6.36
N ASP A 310 -15.36 -28.80 -7.67
CA ASP A 310 -14.48 -27.83 -8.31
C ASP A 310 -14.63 -26.45 -7.66
N LYS A 311 -15.88 -26.02 -7.39
CA LYS A 311 -16.14 -24.75 -6.71
C LYS A 311 -15.53 -24.71 -5.32
N LYS A 312 -15.79 -25.74 -4.50
CA LYS A 312 -15.22 -25.82 -3.14
C LYS A 312 -13.70 -25.82 -3.15
N HIS A 313 -13.07 -26.54 -4.09
CA HIS A 313 -11.62 -26.56 -4.25
C HIS A 313 -11.04 -25.17 -4.57
N TRP A 314 -11.61 -24.48 -5.57
CA TRP A 314 -11.12 -23.15 -5.96
C TRP A 314 -11.39 -22.09 -4.89
N THR A 315 -12.55 -22.15 -4.24
CA THR A 315 -12.85 -21.27 -3.11
C THR A 315 -11.90 -21.50 -1.95
N ASP A 316 -11.60 -22.75 -1.57
CA ASP A 316 -10.63 -23.05 -0.50
C ASP A 316 -9.22 -22.54 -0.84
N ARG A 317 -8.77 -22.73 -2.09
CA ARG A 317 -7.49 -22.22 -2.57
C ARG A 317 -7.41 -20.69 -2.46
N TYR A 318 -8.48 -19.99 -2.83
CA TYR A 318 -8.52 -18.53 -2.77
C TYR A 318 -8.68 -18.04 -1.32
N GLN A 319 -9.51 -18.68 -0.50
CA GLN A 319 -9.58 -18.37 0.93
C GLN A 319 -8.21 -18.53 1.61
N SER A 320 -7.43 -19.54 1.21
CA SER A 320 -6.06 -19.73 1.71
C SER A 320 -5.09 -18.66 1.19
N THR A 321 -5.16 -18.32 -0.10
CA THR A 321 -4.25 -17.33 -0.71
C THR A 321 -4.44 -15.93 -0.11
N ALA A 322 -5.68 -15.51 0.19
CA ALA A 322 -5.97 -14.23 0.83
C ALA A 322 -5.96 -14.26 2.37
N ASN A 323 -5.64 -15.41 2.99
CA ASN A 323 -5.81 -15.62 4.43
C ASN A 323 -7.22 -15.22 4.92
N TYR A 324 -8.24 -15.48 4.10
CA TYR A 324 -9.59 -14.97 4.28
C TYR A 324 -10.21 -15.38 5.62
N ARG A 325 -10.11 -16.68 5.94
CA ARG A 325 -10.66 -17.25 7.18
C ARG A 325 -9.99 -16.65 8.42
N PHE A 326 -8.67 -16.44 8.36
CA PHE A 326 -7.92 -15.84 9.44
C PHE A 326 -8.39 -14.41 9.73
N TRP A 327 -8.40 -13.55 8.71
CA TRP A 327 -8.82 -12.15 8.89
C TRP A 327 -10.28 -12.02 9.30
N ARG A 328 -11.14 -12.93 8.81
CA ARG A 328 -12.53 -13.04 9.25
C ARG A 328 -12.62 -13.36 10.74
N THR A 329 -11.88 -14.37 11.22
CA THR A 329 -11.86 -14.74 12.64
C THR A 329 -11.25 -13.65 13.51
N ARG A 330 -10.13 -13.07 13.10
CA ARG A 330 -9.46 -11.98 13.83
C ARG A 330 -10.39 -10.78 13.96
N ALA A 331 -10.98 -10.31 12.87
CA ALA A 331 -11.87 -9.15 12.95
C ALA A 331 -13.08 -9.39 13.85
N LEU A 332 -13.62 -10.62 13.84
CA LEU A 332 -14.69 -11.01 14.76
C LEU A 332 -14.21 -10.98 16.22
N SER A 333 -13.12 -11.70 16.54
CA SER A 333 -12.62 -11.79 17.91
C SER A 333 -12.25 -10.43 18.46
N GLU A 334 -11.58 -9.61 17.64
CA GLU A 334 -11.15 -8.27 18.00
C GLU A 334 -12.32 -7.34 18.28
N SER A 335 -13.47 -7.53 17.62
CA SER A 335 -14.67 -6.72 17.90
C SER A 335 -15.36 -7.04 19.25
N GLU A 336 -14.96 -8.12 19.93
CA GLU A 336 -15.57 -8.53 21.19
C GLU A 336 -14.97 -7.81 22.40
N GLN A 337 -15.82 -7.47 23.38
CA GLN A 337 -15.40 -6.76 24.60
C GLN A 337 -14.32 -7.51 25.39
N GLN A 338 -14.42 -8.84 25.47
CA GLN A 338 -13.43 -9.64 26.20
C GLN A 338 -12.03 -9.53 25.59
N THR A 339 -11.93 -9.49 24.27
CA THR A 339 -10.66 -9.31 23.55
C THR A 339 -10.09 -7.92 23.80
N ILE A 340 -10.94 -6.90 23.76
CA ILE A 340 -10.55 -5.52 24.12
C ILE A 340 -9.99 -5.46 25.54
N ASP A 341 -10.68 -6.06 26.50
CA ASP A 341 -10.27 -6.06 27.91
C ASP A 341 -8.95 -6.82 28.11
N ALA A 342 -8.71 -7.88 27.34
CA ALA A 342 -7.45 -8.62 27.34
C ALA A 342 -6.29 -7.73 26.86
N HIS A 343 -6.41 -7.13 25.67
CA HIS A 343 -5.38 -6.25 25.12
C HIS A 343 -5.13 -5.02 25.99
N LYS A 344 -6.20 -4.43 26.54
CA LYS A 344 -6.10 -3.28 27.44
C LYS A 344 -5.32 -3.63 28.70
N ALA A 345 -5.61 -4.77 29.33
CA ALA A 345 -4.91 -5.19 30.54
C ALA A 345 -3.43 -5.52 30.25
N ILE A 346 -3.12 -6.16 29.12
CA ILE A 346 -1.73 -6.39 28.69
C ILE A 346 -1.00 -5.05 28.50
N TYR A 347 -1.63 -4.11 27.78
CA TYR A 347 -1.07 -2.77 27.55
C TYR A 347 -0.86 -1.98 28.84
N ASP A 348 -1.87 -1.94 29.73
CA ASP A 348 -1.76 -1.26 31.03
C ASP A 348 -0.68 -1.90 31.91
N GLY A 349 -0.49 -3.22 31.81
CA GLY A 349 0.58 -3.96 32.45
C GLY A 349 1.96 -3.56 31.94
N GLU A 350 2.14 -3.45 30.62
CA GLU A 350 3.38 -2.96 30.00
C GLU A 350 3.69 -1.52 30.40
N VAL A 351 2.70 -0.62 30.38
CA VAL A 351 2.86 0.76 30.83
C VAL A 351 3.25 0.80 32.31
N ALA A 352 2.55 0.06 33.18
CA ALA A 352 2.90 0.00 34.60
C ALA A 352 4.31 -0.56 34.84
N PHE A 353 4.75 -1.52 34.03
CA PHE A 353 6.11 -2.08 34.07
C PHE A 353 7.15 -0.99 33.77
N THR A 354 6.98 -0.26 32.67
CA THR A 354 7.88 0.84 32.29
C THR A 354 7.91 2.00 33.29
N GLU A 355 6.81 2.23 34.01
CA GLU A 355 6.72 3.21 35.09
C GLU A 355 7.32 2.70 36.43
N GLY A 356 7.82 1.47 36.49
CA GLY A 356 8.36 0.85 37.71
C GLY A 356 7.29 0.45 38.74
N LYS A 357 6.02 0.41 38.35
CA LYS A 357 4.88 0.06 39.22
C LYS A 357 4.62 -1.44 39.19
N PHE A 358 5.58 -2.24 39.64
CA PHE A 358 5.60 -3.70 39.44
C PHE A 358 4.41 -4.47 40.02
N ASP A 359 3.82 -4.03 41.14
CA ASP A 359 2.61 -4.67 41.69
C ASP A 359 1.39 -4.47 40.78
N LYS A 360 1.23 -3.26 40.26
CA LYS A 360 0.17 -2.95 39.28
C LYS A 360 0.43 -3.70 37.96
N ALA A 361 1.68 -3.69 37.49
CA ALA A 361 2.07 -4.38 36.27
C ALA A 361 1.75 -5.88 36.34
N GLN A 362 2.12 -6.54 37.44
CA GLN A 362 1.82 -7.94 37.66
C GLN A 362 0.31 -8.22 37.62
N ALA A 363 -0.49 -7.43 38.36
CA ALA A 363 -1.94 -7.63 38.42
C ALA A 363 -2.62 -7.47 37.06
N GLU A 364 -2.24 -6.45 36.28
CA GLU A 364 -2.81 -6.22 34.94
C GLU A 364 -2.33 -7.27 33.93
N LEU A 365 -1.07 -7.70 33.98
CA LEU A 365 -0.55 -8.79 33.13
C LEU A 365 -1.25 -10.12 33.43
N GLU A 366 -1.44 -10.49 34.71
CA GLU A 366 -2.15 -11.71 35.08
C GLU A 366 -3.61 -11.72 34.60
N LYS A 367 -4.29 -10.58 34.75
CA LYS A 367 -5.64 -10.37 34.22
C LYS A 367 -5.66 -10.47 32.69
N GLY A 368 -4.75 -9.77 32.02
CA GLY A 368 -4.62 -9.75 30.57
C GLY A 368 -4.35 -11.14 30.01
N MET A 369 -3.36 -11.86 30.54
CA MET A 369 -3.04 -13.24 30.16
C MET A 369 -4.23 -14.18 30.37
N SER A 370 -4.99 -14.02 31.45
CA SER A 370 -6.19 -14.84 31.72
C SER A 370 -7.27 -14.63 30.67
N LEU A 371 -7.62 -13.38 30.38
CA LEU A 371 -8.61 -13.04 29.37
C LEU A 371 -8.15 -13.47 27.97
N TYR A 372 -6.86 -13.24 27.66
CA TYR A 372 -6.28 -13.60 26.38
C TYR A 372 -6.24 -15.11 26.16
N ALA A 373 -5.93 -15.90 27.19
CA ALA A 373 -6.02 -17.35 27.13
C ALA A 373 -7.44 -17.82 26.81
N SER A 374 -8.47 -17.19 27.39
CA SER A 374 -9.87 -17.48 27.05
C SER A 374 -10.20 -17.12 25.60
N VAL A 375 -9.66 -16.02 25.07
CA VAL A 375 -9.82 -15.63 23.65
C VAL A 375 -9.17 -16.66 22.73
N LEU A 376 -7.93 -17.07 22.99
CA LEU A 376 -7.21 -18.07 22.19
C LEU A 376 -7.89 -19.45 22.24
N ASN A 377 -8.49 -19.83 23.37
CA ASN A 377 -9.28 -21.05 23.48
C ASN A 377 -10.57 -20.98 22.64
N LYS A 378 -11.22 -19.82 22.61
CA LYS A 378 -12.42 -19.59 21.79
C LYS A 378 -12.09 -19.53 20.29
N TYR A 379 -10.91 -18.99 19.94
CA TYR A 379 -10.44 -18.82 18.57
C TYR A 379 -9.06 -19.45 18.35
N PRO A 380 -8.95 -20.79 18.27
CA PRO A 380 -7.66 -21.46 18.19
C PRO A 380 -6.81 -21.11 16.96
N SER A 381 -7.45 -20.64 15.88
CA SER A 381 -6.75 -20.21 14.66
C SER A 381 -5.86 -18.98 14.88
N LEU A 382 -6.08 -18.20 15.94
CA LEU A 382 -5.22 -17.07 16.31
C LEU A 382 -3.84 -17.53 16.81
N MET A 383 -3.73 -18.76 17.34
CA MET A 383 -2.45 -19.34 17.80
C MET A 383 -1.52 -19.79 16.65
N ALA A 384 -1.85 -19.44 15.41
CA ALA A 384 -1.01 -19.65 14.24
C ALA A 384 -0.47 -18.31 13.67
N GLU A 385 -0.81 -17.18 14.30
CA GLU A 385 -0.39 -15.86 13.82
C GLU A 385 0.71 -15.27 14.69
N ASP A 386 1.73 -14.73 14.04
CA ASP A 386 2.93 -14.19 14.67
C ASP A 386 2.59 -13.11 15.70
N LEU A 387 1.79 -12.08 15.36
CA LEU A 387 1.53 -10.97 16.29
C LEU A 387 0.76 -11.41 17.54
N ALA A 388 -0.25 -12.29 17.40
CA ALA A 388 -0.99 -12.83 18.53
C ALA A 388 -0.11 -13.71 19.43
N ILE A 389 0.77 -14.49 18.83
CA ILE A 389 1.79 -15.27 19.56
C ILE A 389 2.72 -14.33 20.31
N GLU A 390 3.26 -13.31 19.63
CA GLU A 390 4.23 -12.36 20.19
C GLU A 390 3.65 -11.55 21.35
N GLU A 391 2.41 -11.06 21.25
CA GLU A 391 1.76 -10.34 22.35
C GLU A 391 1.57 -11.23 23.58
N GLY A 392 1.09 -12.47 23.37
CA GLY A 392 0.94 -13.44 24.44
C GLY A 392 2.28 -13.81 25.10
N LEU A 393 3.32 -14.04 24.30
CA LEU A 393 4.67 -14.33 24.80
C LEU A 393 5.29 -13.13 25.52
N LYS A 394 5.12 -11.91 25.00
CA LYS A 394 5.57 -10.67 25.64
C LYS A 394 4.93 -10.48 27.00
N ALA A 395 3.62 -10.70 27.13
CA ALA A 395 2.92 -10.63 28.40
C ALA A 395 3.50 -11.63 29.43
N VAL A 396 3.79 -12.86 29.00
CA VAL A 396 4.44 -13.88 29.86
C VAL A 396 5.85 -13.46 30.24
N LEU A 397 6.65 -12.94 29.29
CA LEU A 397 8.03 -12.51 29.54
C LEU A 397 8.09 -11.39 30.58
N LEU A 398 7.28 -10.34 30.41
CA LEU A 398 7.20 -9.23 31.36
C LEU A 398 6.75 -9.71 32.75
N TRP A 399 5.74 -10.59 32.78
CA TRP A 399 5.27 -11.15 34.05
C TRP A 399 6.35 -11.97 34.77
N ARG A 400 7.12 -12.79 34.04
CA ARG A 400 8.23 -13.56 34.60
C ARG A 400 9.37 -12.66 35.09
N ASP A 401 9.70 -11.62 34.34
CA ASP A 401 10.72 -10.64 34.76
C ASP A 401 10.34 -9.95 36.07
N ILE A 402 9.06 -9.57 36.23
CA ILE A 402 8.56 -9.03 37.52
C ILE A 402 8.76 -10.03 38.67
N HIS A 403 8.50 -11.32 38.43
CA HIS A 403 8.71 -12.37 39.42
C HIS A 403 10.18 -12.48 39.83
N ASP A 404 11.09 -12.46 38.84
CA ASP A 404 12.53 -12.50 39.06
C ASP A 404 13.01 -11.25 39.83
N LEU A 405 12.52 -10.06 39.48
CA LEU A 405 12.78 -8.81 40.21
C LEU A 405 12.30 -8.83 41.66
N LYS A 406 11.22 -9.56 41.96
CA LYS A 406 10.71 -9.77 43.33
C LYS A 406 11.44 -10.88 44.08
N GLY A 407 12.32 -11.64 43.42
CA GLY A 407 12.98 -12.80 44.01
C GLY A 407 12.02 -13.96 44.32
N ILE A 408 10.87 -14.01 43.63
CA ILE A 408 9.85 -15.05 43.83
C ILE A 408 9.75 -15.87 42.55
N PRO A 409 9.95 -17.20 42.57
CA PRO A 409 9.86 -18.01 41.37
C PRO A 409 8.47 -17.90 40.74
N ALA A 410 8.42 -17.73 39.42
CA ALA A 410 7.17 -17.74 38.67
C ALA A 410 6.40 -19.07 38.91
N PRO A 411 5.10 -19.03 39.25
CA PRO A 411 4.28 -20.21 39.43
C PRO A 411 4.36 -21.19 38.25
N GLU A 412 4.34 -22.49 38.54
CA GLU A 412 4.33 -23.50 37.48
C GLU A 412 3.04 -23.47 36.65
N SER A 413 1.92 -23.02 37.21
CA SER A 413 0.63 -22.90 36.51
C SER A 413 0.31 -21.42 36.25
N PHE A 414 0.12 -21.07 34.98
CA PHE A 414 -0.22 -19.71 34.54
C PHE A 414 -1.03 -19.74 33.23
N PRO A 415 -1.84 -18.71 32.92
CA PRO A 415 -2.88 -18.80 31.88
C PRO A 415 -2.38 -19.11 30.46
N LEU A 416 -1.26 -18.52 30.05
CA LEU A 416 -0.68 -18.70 28.70
C LEU A 416 0.40 -19.79 28.64
N LYS A 417 0.45 -20.70 29.62
CA LYS A 417 1.41 -21.81 29.64
C LYS A 417 1.40 -22.68 28.37
N PRO A 418 0.25 -23.04 27.77
CA PRO A 418 0.24 -23.82 26.53
C PRO A 418 0.92 -23.08 25.36
N LEU A 419 0.65 -21.78 25.21
CA LEU A 419 1.28 -20.94 24.19
C LEU A 419 2.79 -20.84 24.44
N TRP A 420 3.18 -20.56 25.69
CA TRP A 420 4.58 -20.49 26.11
C TRP A 420 5.36 -21.76 25.76
N ILE A 421 4.82 -22.94 26.08
CA ILE A 421 5.48 -24.23 25.80
C ILE A 421 5.60 -24.47 24.29
N LYS A 422 4.54 -24.18 23.53
CA LYS A 422 4.50 -24.44 22.08
C LYS A 422 5.49 -23.55 21.32
N GLU A 423 5.62 -22.29 21.71
CA GLU A 423 6.34 -21.27 20.93
C GLU A 423 7.71 -20.90 21.55
N GLN A 424 8.33 -21.83 22.32
CA GLN A 424 9.64 -21.63 22.94
C GLN A 424 10.74 -21.16 21.97
N GLY A 425 10.67 -21.57 20.70
CA GLY A 425 11.64 -21.17 19.67
C GLY A 425 11.68 -19.66 19.40
N ARG A 426 10.62 -18.92 19.70
CA ARG A 426 10.52 -17.46 19.48
C ARG A 426 11.00 -16.64 20.68
N VAL A 427 11.07 -17.26 21.86
CA VAL A 427 11.36 -16.57 23.12
C VAL A 427 12.69 -15.80 23.08
N PRO A 428 13.82 -16.36 22.58
CA PRO A 428 15.09 -15.65 22.60
C PRO A 428 15.07 -14.32 21.83
N GLY A 429 14.45 -14.29 20.64
CA GLY A 429 14.34 -13.08 19.83
C GLY A 429 13.47 -12.02 20.51
N LEU A 430 12.32 -12.43 21.06
CA LEU A 430 11.44 -11.53 21.80
C LEU A 430 12.09 -10.97 23.07
N GLN A 431 12.90 -11.77 23.78
CA GLN A 431 13.68 -11.28 24.92
C GLN A 431 14.70 -10.21 24.50
N GLU A 432 15.38 -10.40 23.37
CA GLU A 432 16.31 -9.41 22.83
C GLU A 432 15.61 -8.10 22.48
N ASP A 433 14.44 -8.18 21.81
CA ASP A 433 13.63 -7.01 21.49
C ASP A 433 13.16 -6.28 22.76
N LEU A 434 12.66 -7.02 23.76
CA LEU A 434 12.23 -6.41 25.03
C LEU A 434 13.41 -5.81 25.81
N ARG A 435 14.60 -6.42 25.74
CA ARG A 435 15.80 -5.85 26.36
C ARG A 435 16.18 -4.53 25.69
N ARG A 436 16.10 -4.46 24.36
CA ARG A 436 16.33 -3.23 23.58
C ARG A 436 15.30 -2.15 23.93
N ASP A 437 14.03 -2.54 23.99
CA ASP A 437 12.92 -1.59 24.05
C ASP A 437 12.58 -1.15 25.48
N LEU A 438 12.71 -2.05 26.46
CA LEU A 438 12.26 -1.88 27.84
C LEU A 438 13.36 -2.10 28.89
N GLY A 439 14.57 -2.51 28.49
CA GLY A 439 15.70 -2.69 29.40
C GLY A 439 15.60 -3.89 30.34
N ILE A 440 14.80 -4.90 30.00
CA ILE A 440 14.69 -6.14 30.79
C ILE A 440 16.03 -6.91 30.80
N GLN A 441 16.38 -7.56 31.91
CA GLN A 441 17.69 -8.22 32.08
C GLN A 441 17.76 -9.60 31.43
#